data_AF-A0A9E2CGZ8-F1
#
_entry.id   AF-A0A9E2CGZ8-F1
#
_cell.length_a   1.000
_cell.length_b   1.000
_cell.length_c   1.000
_cell.angle_alpha   90.00
_cell.angle_beta   90.00
_cell.angle_gamma   90.00
#
_symmetry.space_group_name_H-M   'P 1'
#
loop_
_entity.id
_entity.type
_entity.pdbx_description
1 polymer ?
#
loop_
_entity_poly.entity_id
_entity_poly.type
_entity_poly.pdbx_seq_one_letter_code
_entity_poly.pdbx_strand_id
1 'polypeptide(L)'
;ATVADPDGVFPGGIVDTNLVLLPCGADLRQDNDGPVTTKAKFDIWNENEVRFSGTERCITCWDLAPLREYTVLGAANHFLIDNLQTDRGKARVQGLGSQVCEGSEDAALLGLVQKAIEFPTVVGKAAIPMSVQGYEPGWVLFDLSQPPEERRSPEGL
;
A
#
# COMPACT_ATOMS: atom_id res chain seq x y z
N ALA A 1 7.52 -1.68 -9.09
CA ALA A 1 6.36 -0.77 -9.04
C ALA A 1 6.62 0.36 -10.02
N THR A 2 5.74 0.57 -10.98
CA THR A 2 5.79 1.68 -11.96
C THR A 2 5.53 3.01 -11.27
N VAL A 3 6.27 4.04 -11.69
CA VAL A 3 6.15 5.43 -11.21
C VAL A 3 4.79 5.99 -11.61
N ALA A 4 4.31 7.02 -10.91
CA ALA A 4 3.23 7.85 -11.43
C ALA A 4 3.68 8.40 -12.79
N ASP A 5 2.86 8.24 -13.82
CA ASP A 5 2.98 9.01 -15.05
C ASP A 5 1.93 10.13 -14.94
N PRO A 6 2.21 11.22 -14.19
CA PRO A 6 1.26 12.34 -14.05
C PRO A 6 1.00 13.05 -15.39
N ASP A 7 1.77 12.75 -16.44
CA ASP A 7 1.78 13.50 -17.70
C ASP A 7 1.18 12.72 -18.88
N GLY A 8 0.65 11.52 -18.64
CA GLY A 8 -0.12 10.75 -19.63
C GLY A 8 -1.50 11.37 -19.93
N VAL A 9 -1.57 12.68 -20.17
CA VAL A 9 -2.75 13.37 -20.69
C VAL A 9 -2.88 12.97 -22.16
N PHE A 10 -3.56 11.86 -22.40
CA PHE A 10 -4.02 11.51 -23.74
C PHE A 10 -5.26 12.33 -24.09
N PRO A 11 -5.56 12.58 -25.38
CA PRO A 11 -6.72 13.37 -25.75
C PRO A 11 -8.00 12.75 -25.17
N GLY A 12 -8.53 13.38 -24.12
CA GLY A 12 -9.74 12.95 -23.43
C GLY A 12 -9.57 12.05 -22.21
N GLY A 13 -8.45 12.09 -21.47
CA GLY A 13 -8.39 11.40 -20.17
C GLY A 13 -7.16 11.68 -19.30
N ILE A 14 -7.21 11.19 -18.05
CA ILE A 14 -6.11 11.22 -17.06
C ILE A 14 -5.68 9.78 -16.78
N VAL A 15 -4.38 9.54 -16.75
CA VAL A 15 -3.79 8.27 -16.30
C VAL A 15 -3.15 8.50 -14.93
N ASP A 16 -3.46 7.67 -13.95
CA ASP A 16 -2.83 7.72 -12.63
C ASP A 16 -2.49 6.33 -12.11
N THR A 17 -1.53 6.27 -11.19
CA THR A 17 -1.15 5.06 -10.49
C THR A 17 -1.60 5.19 -9.04
N ASN A 18 -2.60 4.40 -8.66
CA ASN A 18 -3.02 4.24 -7.28
C ASN A 18 -2.22 3.14 -6.61
N LEU A 19 -1.90 3.38 -5.34
CA LEU A 19 -1.35 2.38 -4.45
C LEU A 19 -2.39 2.08 -3.37
N VAL A 20 -2.64 0.79 -3.17
CA VAL A 20 -3.43 0.29 -2.04
C VAL A 20 -2.49 -0.38 -1.06
N LEU A 21 -2.52 0.06 0.19
CA LEU A 21 -1.76 -0.55 1.28
C LEU A 21 -2.69 -0.95 2.40
N LEU A 22 -2.47 -2.16 2.91
CA LEU A 22 -3.18 -2.72 4.06
C LEU A 22 -2.13 -3.25 5.04
N PRO A 23 -2.09 -2.78 6.30
CA PRO A 23 -1.31 -3.43 7.34
C PRO A 23 -1.78 -4.88 7.52
N CYS A 24 -0.82 -5.81 7.58
CA CYS A 24 -1.10 -7.21 7.83
C CYS A 24 -1.54 -7.37 9.29
N GLY A 25 -2.76 -7.87 9.50
CA GLY A 25 -3.40 -7.90 10.82
C GLY A 25 -4.70 -7.12 10.77
N ALA A 26 -5.83 -7.83 10.76
CA ALA A 26 -7.16 -7.21 10.76
C ALA A 26 -8.02 -7.79 11.87
N ASP A 27 -8.46 -6.93 12.80
CA ASP A 27 -9.39 -7.32 13.85
C ASP A 27 -10.81 -6.88 13.49
N LEU A 28 -11.60 -7.84 12.99
CA LEU A 28 -12.97 -7.66 12.54
C LEU A 28 -14.00 -8.07 13.60
N ARG A 29 -13.58 -8.30 14.84
CA ARG A 29 -14.49 -8.59 15.98
C ARG A 29 -15.30 -7.35 16.35
N GLN A 30 -16.46 -7.54 16.97
CA GLN A 30 -17.33 -6.44 17.42
C GLN A 30 -16.65 -5.56 18.48
N ASP A 31 -15.99 -6.19 19.46
CA ASP A 31 -15.20 -5.53 20.49
C ASP A 31 -13.70 -5.70 20.14
N ASN A 32 -13.17 -4.79 19.33
CA ASN A 32 -11.76 -4.78 18.94
C ASN A 32 -10.97 -3.62 19.58
N ASP A 33 -9.65 -3.71 19.56
CA ASP A 33 -8.74 -2.65 20.04
C ASP A 33 -8.52 -1.53 19.01
N GLY A 34 -9.37 -1.50 17.96
CA GLY A 34 -9.22 -0.61 16.82
C GLY A 34 -8.27 -1.14 15.74
N PRO A 35 -8.12 -0.38 14.65
CA PRO A 35 -7.33 -0.81 13.50
C PRO A 35 -5.83 -0.66 13.73
N VAL A 36 -5.06 -1.61 13.18
CA VAL A 36 -3.61 -1.51 13.08
C VAL A 36 -3.25 -0.24 12.32
N THR A 37 -2.40 0.58 12.92
CA THR A 37 -1.80 1.75 12.28
C THR A 37 -0.31 1.49 12.10
N THR A 38 0.24 1.79 10.92
CA THR A 38 1.67 1.68 10.65
C THR A 38 2.14 2.83 9.76
N LYS A 39 3.42 3.18 9.84
CA LYS A 39 4.02 4.13 8.90
C LYS A 39 4.60 3.39 7.71
N ALA A 40 4.07 3.64 6.52
CA ALA A 40 4.69 3.24 5.27
C ALA A 40 5.85 4.18 4.94
N LYS A 41 7.08 3.66 4.94
CA LYS A 41 8.28 4.35 4.48
C LYS A 41 8.66 3.85 3.10
N PHE A 42 8.99 4.79 2.20
CA PHE A 42 9.38 4.49 0.84
C PHE A 42 10.85 4.83 0.59
N ASP A 43 11.59 3.85 0.07
CA ASP A 43 12.83 4.08 -0.65
C ASP A 43 12.53 4.00 -2.14
N ILE A 44 12.87 5.03 -2.89
CA ILE A 44 12.53 5.18 -4.30
C ILE A 44 13.82 5.28 -5.11
N TRP A 45 13.89 4.59 -6.24
CA TRP A 45 15.01 4.67 -7.18
C TRP A 45 14.49 5.07 -8.55
N ASN A 46 15.20 5.97 -9.20
CA ASN A 46 14.97 6.26 -10.62
C ASN A 46 15.64 5.21 -11.52
N GLU A 47 15.46 5.30 -12.84
CA GLU A 47 16.06 4.34 -13.79
C GLU A 47 17.59 4.33 -13.80
N ASN A 48 18.20 5.41 -13.33
CA ASN A 48 19.65 5.54 -13.18
C ASN A 48 20.15 5.00 -11.83
N GLU A 49 19.29 4.30 -11.08
CA GLU A 49 19.58 3.73 -9.75
C GLU A 49 19.95 4.80 -8.70
N VAL A 50 19.58 6.07 -8.93
CA VAL A 50 19.69 7.13 -7.91
C VAL A 50 18.58 6.95 -6.89
N ARG A 51 18.96 6.82 -5.62
CA ARG A 51 18.03 6.64 -4.51
C ARG A 51 17.54 7.96 -3.96
N PHE A 52 16.23 8.05 -3.75
CA PHE A 52 15.51 9.10 -3.07
C PHE A 52 14.81 8.54 -1.83
N SER A 53 14.75 9.34 -0.76
CA SER A 53 14.14 8.97 0.50
C SER A 53 13.32 10.13 1.07
N GLY A 54 12.52 9.87 2.09
CA GLY A 54 11.69 10.87 2.76
C GLY A 54 10.21 10.84 2.37
N THR A 55 9.85 10.12 1.31
CA THR A 55 8.44 9.81 1.02
C THR A 55 7.93 8.83 2.08
N GLU A 56 6.93 9.25 2.87
CA GLU A 56 6.34 8.45 3.95
C GLU A 56 4.81 8.68 3.98
N ARG A 57 4.05 7.77 4.60
CA ARG A 57 2.60 7.90 4.80
C ARG A 57 2.14 7.09 6.01
N CYS A 58 1.26 7.64 6.85
CA CYS A 58 0.60 6.87 7.90
C CYS A 58 -0.58 6.09 7.30
N ILE A 59 -0.67 4.79 7.61
CA ILE A 59 -1.69 3.88 7.10
C ILE A 59 -2.48 3.31 8.27
N THR A 60 -3.79 3.47 8.26
CA THR A 60 -4.72 2.91 9.25
C THR A 60 -5.85 2.21 8.51
N CYS A 61 -6.24 1.00 8.93
CA CYS A 61 -7.16 0.12 8.19
C CYS A 61 -6.62 -0.23 6.81
N TRP A 62 -6.91 0.60 5.81
CA TRP A 62 -6.37 0.54 4.46
C TRP A 62 -6.16 1.97 3.96
N ASP A 63 -5.19 2.16 3.09
CA ASP A 63 -5.00 3.39 2.34
C ASP A 63 -5.12 3.07 0.85
N LEU A 64 -5.99 3.80 0.16
CA LEU A 64 -6.10 3.80 -1.29
C LEU A 64 -5.93 5.25 -1.74
N ALA A 65 -4.79 5.55 -2.34
CA ALA A 65 -4.50 6.90 -2.82
C ALA A 65 -3.65 6.86 -4.10
N PRO A 66 -3.77 7.87 -4.98
CA PRO A 66 -2.85 8.04 -6.09
C PRO A 66 -1.45 8.37 -5.57
N LEU A 67 -0.41 7.88 -6.22
CA LEU A 67 0.99 8.10 -5.82
C LEU A 67 1.36 9.59 -5.74
N ARG A 68 0.68 10.45 -6.51
CA ARG A 68 0.84 11.92 -6.43
C ARG A 68 0.49 12.52 -5.07
N GLU A 69 -0.34 11.83 -4.28
CA GLU A 69 -0.81 12.27 -2.96
C GLU A 69 0.04 11.72 -1.79
N TYR A 70 1.10 10.96 -2.08
CA TYR A 70 2.02 10.42 -1.06
C TYR A 70 3.00 11.49 -0.54
N THR A 71 2.46 12.54 0.08
CA THR A 71 3.21 13.55 0.83
C THR A 71 2.82 13.50 2.30
N VAL A 72 3.80 13.65 3.20
CA VAL A 72 3.58 14.01 4.61
C VAL A 72 4.23 15.37 4.83
N LEU A 73 3.57 16.23 5.62
CA LEU A 73 3.97 17.57 6.07
C LEU A 73 5.46 17.93 5.84
N GLY A 74 5.77 18.53 4.69
CA GLY A 74 7.10 19.08 4.36
C GLY A 74 8.09 18.13 3.68
N ALA A 75 7.75 16.86 3.46
CA ALA A 75 8.59 15.91 2.74
C ALA A 75 8.30 15.90 1.23
N ALA A 76 9.36 15.76 0.42
CA ALA A 76 9.25 15.67 -1.03
C ALA A 76 8.64 14.33 -1.47
N ASN A 77 7.65 14.38 -2.37
CA ASN A 77 7.09 13.19 -2.99
C ASN A 77 7.90 12.79 -4.22
N HIS A 78 8.78 11.81 -4.06
CA HIS A 78 9.64 11.32 -5.14
C HIS A 78 8.96 10.33 -6.10
N PHE A 79 7.63 10.16 -6.03
CA PHE A 79 6.87 9.51 -7.11
C PHE A 79 6.53 10.45 -8.26
N LEU A 80 6.62 11.76 -8.05
CA LEU A 80 6.39 12.77 -9.09
C LEU A 80 7.60 12.81 -10.04
N ILE A 81 7.35 12.91 -11.35
CA ILE A 81 8.40 12.97 -12.38
C ILE A 81 9.42 14.07 -12.09
N ASP A 82 8.94 15.26 -11.71
CA ASP A 82 9.78 16.41 -11.35
C ASP A 82 10.79 16.11 -10.23
N ASN A 83 10.41 15.25 -9.28
CA ASN A 83 11.25 14.86 -8.14
C ASN A 83 12.05 13.58 -8.41
N LEU A 84 11.55 12.68 -9.25
CA LEU A 84 12.24 11.44 -9.62
C LEU A 84 13.34 11.67 -10.66
N GLN A 85 13.19 12.73 -11.45
CA GLN A 85 14.09 13.17 -12.53
C GLN A 85 14.14 12.26 -13.76
N THR A 86 13.30 11.22 -13.81
CA THR A 86 13.16 10.29 -14.95
C THR A 86 11.71 9.79 -15.03
N ASP A 87 11.32 9.16 -16.14
CA ASP A 87 9.97 8.60 -16.35
C ASP A 87 9.76 7.23 -15.70
N ARG A 88 10.85 6.59 -15.25
CA ARG A 88 10.88 5.22 -14.71
C ARG A 88 11.58 5.14 -13.39
N GLY A 89 11.18 4.14 -12.61
CA GLY A 89 11.69 3.92 -11.28
C GLY A 89 11.09 2.70 -10.62
N LYS A 90 11.54 2.46 -9.40
CA LYS A 90 11.07 1.39 -8.52
C LYS A 90 11.02 1.92 -7.10
N ALA A 91 10.14 1.36 -6.29
CA ALA A 91 10.04 1.67 -4.88
C ALA A 91 10.06 0.40 -4.05
N ARG A 92 10.69 0.50 -2.88
CA ARG A 92 10.56 -0.44 -1.77
C ARG A 92 9.71 0.23 -0.71
N VAL A 93 8.68 -0.47 -0.24
CA VAL A 93 7.83 -0.03 0.86
C VAL A 93 8.12 -0.87 2.09
N GLN A 94 8.13 -0.25 3.26
CA GLN A 94 8.27 -0.91 4.56
C GLN A 94 7.28 -0.29 5.55
N GLY A 95 6.55 -1.11 6.29
CA GLY A 95 5.74 -0.66 7.43
C GLY A 95 6.60 -0.62 8.68
N LEU A 96 6.49 0.45 9.46
CA LEU A 96 7.33 0.72 10.63
C LEU A 96 6.51 1.44 11.73
N GLY A 97 6.81 1.14 12.99
CA GLY A 97 6.36 1.96 14.11
C GLY A 97 7.00 3.36 14.08
N SER A 98 6.25 4.41 14.41
CA SER A 98 6.75 5.79 14.36
C SER A 98 6.03 6.71 15.32
N GLN A 99 6.75 7.65 15.92
CA GLN A 99 6.16 8.70 16.75
C GLN A 99 5.41 9.78 15.95
N VAL A 100 5.61 9.82 14.62
CA VAL A 100 4.91 10.75 13.72
C VAL A 100 3.50 10.25 13.41
N CYS A 101 3.30 8.93 13.41
CA CYS A 101 2.00 8.29 13.24
C CYS A 101 1.56 7.80 14.62
N GLU A 102 0.74 8.56 15.33
CA GLU A 102 0.33 8.22 16.69
C GLU A 102 -0.27 6.80 16.77
N GLY A 103 0.16 6.02 17.77
CA GLY A 103 -0.27 4.64 17.95
C GLY A 103 0.24 3.66 16.91
N SER A 104 1.19 4.05 16.05
CA SER A 104 1.65 3.17 14.98
C SER A 104 2.68 2.13 15.46
N GLU A 105 2.55 0.92 14.94
CA GLU A 105 3.43 -0.20 15.21
C GLU A 105 4.13 -0.71 13.94
N ASP A 106 5.12 -1.58 14.14
CA ASP A 106 5.75 -2.31 13.04
C ASP A 106 4.76 -3.35 12.52
N ALA A 107 4.42 -3.25 11.24
CA ALA A 107 3.48 -4.15 10.59
C ALA A 107 3.89 -4.37 9.14
N ALA A 108 3.82 -5.62 8.69
CA ALA A 108 3.95 -5.93 7.27
C ALA A 108 2.82 -5.28 6.47
N LEU A 109 3.04 -5.03 5.18
CA LEU A 109 2.06 -4.38 4.31
C LEU A 109 1.70 -5.30 3.14
N LEU A 110 0.40 -5.53 2.93
CA LEU A 110 -0.13 -6.07 1.69
C LEU A 110 -0.39 -4.91 0.72
N GLY A 111 0.17 -5.01 -0.49
CA GLY A 111 0.15 -3.93 -1.47
C GLY A 111 -0.43 -4.33 -2.82
N LEU A 112 -1.28 -3.47 -3.39
CA LEU A 112 -1.76 -3.56 -4.77
C LEU A 112 -1.43 -2.26 -5.52
N VAL A 113 -0.87 -2.37 -6.72
CA VAL A 113 -0.69 -1.22 -7.61
C VAL A 113 -1.78 -1.25 -8.66
N GLN A 114 -2.56 -0.17 -8.76
CA GLN A 114 -3.63 -0.05 -9.73
C GLN A 114 -3.34 1.11 -10.69
N LYS A 115 -3.41 0.83 -11.99
CA LYS A 115 -3.46 1.87 -13.01
C LYS A 115 -4.92 2.29 -13.22
N ALA A 116 -5.21 3.55 -12.98
CA ALA A 116 -6.50 4.18 -13.27
C ALA A 116 -6.38 4.96 -14.57
N ILE A 117 -7.37 4.78 -15.45
CA ILE A 117 -7.52 5.54 -16.68
C ILE A 117 -8.91 6.17 -16.64
N GLU A 118 -8.96 7.49 -16.51
CA GLU A 118 -10.18 8.26 -16.38
C GLU A 118 -10.46 8.98 -17.70
N PHE A 119 -11.58 8.65 -18.35
CA PHE A 119 -12.13 9.42 -19.46
C PHE A 119 -13.31 10.27 -18.94
N PRO A 120 -13.67 11.39 -19.60
CA PRO A 120 -14.80 12.25 -19.20
C PRO A 120 -16.12 11.52 -18.95
N THR A 121 -16.31 10.34 -19.56
CA THR A 121 -17.56 9.57 -19.50
C THR A 121 -17.40 8.13 -19.00
N VAL A 122 -16.17 7.62 -18.84
CA VAL A 122 -15.92 6.22 -18.45
C VAL A 122 -14.63 6.12 -17.63
N VAL A 123 -14.64 5.30 -16.59
CA VAL A 123 -13.43 5.00 -15.80
C VAL A 123 -13.03 3.54 -15.99
N GLY A 124 -11.82 3.31 -16.50
CA GLY A 124 -11.20 1.97 -16.59
C GLY A 124 -10.14 1.79 -15.49
N LYS A 125 -10.15 0.64 -14.82
CA LYS A 125 -9.17 0.32 -13.76
C LYS A 125 -8.57 -1.07 -14.01
N ALA A 126 -7.25 -1.18 -13.89
CA ALA A 126 -6.54 -2.45 -13.90
C ALA A 126 -5.53 -2.49 -12.75
N ALA A 127 -5.43 -3.61 -12.03
CA ALA A 127 -4.57 -3.74 -10.86
C ALA A 127 -3.66 -4.97 -10.94
N ILE A 128 -2.46 -4.83 -10.37
CA ILE A 128 -1.45 -5.88 -10.27
C ILE A 128 -0.96 -5.92 -8.81
N PRO A 129 -0.87 -7.12 -8.18
CA PRO A 129 -0.30 -7.22 -6.85
C PRO A 129 1.19 -6.84 -6.84
N MET A 130 1.65 -6.25 -5.73
CA MET A 130 3.06 -5.94 -5.56
C MET A 130 3.89 -7.22 -5.39
N SER A 131 5.12 -7.20 -5.89
CA SER A 131 6.07 -8.29 -5.62
C SER A 131 6.50 -8.21 -4.15
N VAL A 132 6.28 -9.28 -3.40
CA VAL A 132 6.72 -9.39 -2.01
C VAL A 132 8.19 -9.80 -1.96
N GLN A 133 8.94 -9.22 -1.03
CA GLN A 133 10.24 -9.76 -0.60
C GLN A 133 10.14 -10.14 0.88
N GLY A 134 10.25 -11.44 1.16
CA GLY A 134 10.17 -11.98 2.52
C GLY A 134 8.88 -12.75 2.79
N TYR A 135 8.78 -13.30 3.98
CA TYR A 135 7.59 -13.94 4.53
C TYR A 135 7.28 -13.26 5.85
N GLU A 136 6.08 -12.71 5.97
CA GLU A 136 5.59 -12.09 7.19
C GLU A 136 4.25 -12.75 7.55
N PRO A 137 4.13 -13.36 8.75
CA PRO A 137 2.86 -13.92 9.19
C PRO A 137 1.87 -12.78 9.46
N GLY A 138 0.65 -12.93 8.96
CA GLY A 138 -0.47 -12.04 9.25
C GLY A 138 -1.63 -12.81 9.89
N TRP A 139 -2.59 -12.08 10.45
CA TRP A 139 -3.76 -12.64 11.08
C TRP A 139 -5.02 -11.87 10.66
N VAL A 140 -6.16 -12.56 10.73
CA VAL A 140 -7.49 -11.96 10.64
C VAL A 140 -8.30 -12.53 11.78
N LEU A 141 -8.70 -11.68 12.72
CA LEU A 141 -9.59 -12.03 13.82
C LEU A 141 -11.02 -11.65 13.42
N PHE A 142 -11.98 -12.50 13.72
CA PHE A 142 -13.39 -12.25 13.47
C PHE A 142 -14.22 -13.07 14.46
N ASP A 143 -15.42 -12.59 14.77
CA ASP A 143 -16.31 -13.31 15.67
C ASP A 143 -16.90 -14.52 14.94
N LEU A 144 -16.75 -15.69 15.56
CA LEU A 144 -17.38 -16.91 15.10
C LEU A 144 -18.80 -16.98 15.63
N SER A 145 -19.78 -17.11 14.72
CA SER A 145 -21.17 -17.38 15.12
C SER A 145 -21.35 -18.78 15.70
N GLN A 146 -20.48 -19.72 15.34
CA GLN A 146 -20.39 -21.08 15.87
C GLN A 146 -18.93 -21.55 15.87
N PRO A 147 -18.51 -22.40 16.83
CA PRO A 147 -17.15 -22.94 16.87
C PRO A 147 -16.79 -23.69 15.56
N PRO A 148 -15.51 -23.72 15.16
CA PRO A 148 -15.10 -24.39 13.93
C PRO A 148 -15.37 -25.89 14.03
N GLU A 149 -15.96 -26.46 12.99
CA GLU A 149 -16.05 -27.91 12.84
C GLU A 149 -14.66 -28.44 12.46
N GLU A 150 -13.81 -28.69 13.46
CA GLU A 150 -12.49 -29.29 13.22
C GLU A 150 -12.67 -30.58 12.41
N ARG A 151 -11.97 -30.64 11.27
CA ARG A 151 -11.87 -31.84 10.44
C ARG A 151 -11.29 -32.94 11.32
N ARG A 152 -12.14 -33.82 11.86
CA ARG A 152 -11.72 -35.02 12.60
C ARG A 152 -10.65 -35.73 11.80
N SER A 153 -9.38 -35.59 12.19
CA SER A 153 -8.33 -36.44 11.67
C SER A 153 -8.61 -37.85 12.21
N PRO A 154 -8.76 -38.87 11.36
CA PRO A 154 -8.91 -40.24 11.82
C PRO A 154 -7.53 -40.77 12.23
N GLU A 155 -7.02 -40.33 13.38
CA GLU A 155 -5.85 -40.96 14.00
C GLU A 155 -6.23 -41.41 15.40
N GLY A 156 -6.54 -42.71 15.48
CA GLY A 156 -6.98 -43.38 16.69
C GLY A 156 -7.36 -44.83 16.38
N LEU A 157 -6.43 -45.59 15.77
CA LEU A 157 -6.40 -47.05 15.77
C LEU A 157 -4.94 -47.52 15.68
#